data_AF-A0A352IMG8-F1
#
_entry.id   AF-A0A352IMG8-F1
#
_cell.length_a   1.000
_cell.length_b   1.000
_cell.length_c   1.000
_cell.angle_alpha   90.00
_cell.angle_beta   90.00
_cell.angle_gamma   90.00
#
_symmetry.space_group_name_H-M   'P 1'
#
loop_
_entity.id
_entity.type
_entity.pdbx_description
1 polymer ?
#
loop_
_entity_poly.entity_id
_entity_poly.type
_entity_poly.pdbx_seq_one_letter_code
_entity_poly.pdbx_strand_id
1 'polypeptide(L)'
;MNLLFEKTKEVIQTLLPVVILVLLISFTIVDVGTDVIIRFIVGSVMLLMGLAIFLWGVDLSMNSIGEHMSREVATSRSVLKIAVLSFFLGFLITVAEPDLLILGSQVEDASGGTLNSTLIVYMVSVGVGVMISLGVFRLLKDVPLNIFMAITYSVIFVLALFVSEEFLAISFDASGATTGALTTPFVLALSLGLSQVKGGKKSEENSFGLVGIMSAGPILAIMLISIISGQKNIQGDAAEFVAAEGVLGPMINIFPTIFIESLVALLPISILFFIYNFAKFKLPKGELFGIIRGLVLVLIGLVLFLTAVNSGFMDMGRILGMEIAKMNPWILIGIGFVVGFIVVLVEPAVHVLGEQIEEVTGGHIPLNLIRMTLSIGVAIAISLSMVRILIPGVKLWYFLLPGFALAILLSFKAEPVFVGIAYDAGGVASGPMTATFVLAFAQGAASSIETANVLVDGFGVIAMVAMAPVFSIMLLGTAFRYKKVEEYTPVEEKYVVTSSIPVENSLQYDCIMVNVDRGFAENVVELARQSGARGATILHGRGTDEHHRVMLPVINVELQPEKETILFITNSSYSEQVADNLLSDKRLREEGDIVIYICPVEDAMIKYDLNRK
;
A
#
# COMPACT_ATOMS: atom_id res chain seq x y z
N MET A 1 6.70 -14.47 19.86
CA MET A 1 6.03 -15.41 18.94
C MET A 1 7.01 -15.73 17.82
N ASN A 2 7.03 -16.93 17.22
CA ASN A 2 7.92 -17.19 16.07
C ASN A 2 7.45 -16.33 14.88
N LEU A 3 8.31 -15.48 14.31
CA LEU A 3 7.99 -14.60 13.17
C LEU A 3 7.30 -15.33 12.00
N LEU A 4 7.71 -16.57 11.73
CA LEU A 4 7.06 -17.44 10.74
C LEU A 4 5.58 -17.72 11.07
N PHE A 5 5.22 -17.90 12.34
CA PHE A 5 3.84 -18.14 12.73
C PHE A 5 2.95 -16.91 12.50
N GLU A 6 3.48 -15.72 12.77
CA GLU A 6 2.79 -14.45 12.46
C GLU A 6 2.58 -14.32 10.95
N LYS A 7 3.61 -14.55 10.14
CA LYS A 7 3.50 -14.51 8.67
C LYS A 7 2.57 -15.58 8.10
N THR A 8 2.61 -16.80 8.62
CA THR A 8 1.67 -17.85 8.22
C THR A 8 0.23 -17.46 8.58
N LYS A 9 0.00 -16.87 9.75
CA LYS A 9 -1.33 -16.40 10.16
C LYS A 9 -1.83 -15.29 9.24
N GLU A 10 -0.99 -14.31 8.93
CA GLU A 10 -1.27 -13.21 8.01
C GLU A 10 -1.68 -13.75 6.64
N VAL A 11 -0.86 -14.63 6.04
CA VAL A 11 -1.13 -15.25 4.74
C VAL A 11 -2.40 -16.11 4.74
N ILE A 12 -2.67 -16.87 5.81
CA ILE A 12 -3.91 -17.65 5.93
C ILE A 12 -5.14 -16.73 5.97
N GLN A 13 -5.09 -15.63 6.72
CA GLN A 13 -6.21 -14.68 6.82
C GLN A 13 -6.53 -14.03 5.48
N THR A 14 -5.52 -13.84 4.62
CA THR A 14 -5.68 -13.29 3.28
C THR A 14 -6.16 -14.32 2.26
N LEU A 15 -5.51 -15.47 2.19
CA LEU A 15 -5.75 -16.40 1.09
C LEU A 15 -6.98 -17.28 1.32
N LEU A 16 -7.20 -17.72 2.56
CA LEU A 16 -8.23 -18.70 2.88
C LEU A 16 -9.64 -18.23 2.48
N PRO A 17 -10.06 -16.97 2.71
CA PRO A 17 -11.35 -16.48 2.25
C PRO A 17 -11.54 -16.58 0.73
N VAL A 18 -10.49 -16.30 -0.05
CA VAL A 18 -10.53 -16.42 -1.51
C VAL A 18 -10.61 -17.89 -1.92
N VAL A 19 -9.82 -18.78 -1.31
CA VAL A 19 -9.89 -20.22 -1.55
C VAL A 19 -11.28 -20.77 -1.25
N ILE A 20 -11.89 -20.37 -0.14
CA ILE A 20 -13.25 -20.78 0.23
C ILE A 20 -14.26 -20.29 -0.80
N LEU A 21 -14.17 -19.02 -1.22
CA LEU A 21 -15.04 -18.46 -2.25
C LEU A 21 -14.94 -19.26 -3.55
N VAL A 22 -13.71 -19.52 -4.02
CA VAL A 22 -13.45 -20.27 -5.25
C VAL A 22 -13.99 -21.68 -5.17
N LEU A 23 -13.80 -22.38 -4.05
CA LEU A 23 -14.38 -23.72 -3.85
C LEU A 23 -15.91 -23.68 -3.80
N LEU A 24 -16.50 -22.68 -3.15
CA LEU A 24 -17.95 -22.52 -3.12
C LEU A 24 -18.51 -22.36 -4.53
N ILE A 25 -17.91 -21.48 -5.34
CA ILE A 25 -18.30 -21.30 -6.75
C ILE A 25 -18.13 -22.61 -7.53
N SER A 26 -17.02 -23.33 -7.33
CA SER A 26 -16.71 -24.58 -8.04
C SER A 26 -17.59 -25.77 -7.63
N PHE A 27 -18.25 -25.73 -6.47
CA PHE A 27 -19.17 -26.79 -6.03
C PHE A 27 -20.64 -26.44 -6.23
N THR A 28 -20.97 -25.17 -6.49
CA THR A 28 -22.37 -24.72 -6.56
C THR A 28 -22.77 -24.13 -7.91
N ILE A 29 -21.84 -23.45 -8.61
CA ILE A 29 -22.13 -22.70 -9.84
C ILE A 29 -21.50 -23.36 -11.06
N VAL A 30 -20.21 -23.70 -10.98
CA VAL A 30 -19.43 -24.20 -12.12
C VAL A 30 -19.04 -25.65 -11.89
N ASP A 31 -19.31 -26.53 -12.87
CA ASP A 31 -18.83 -27.92 -12.83
C ASP A 31 -17.37 -27.98 -13.28
N VAL A 32 -16.46 -27.99 -12.31
CA VAL A 32 -15.01 -28.05 -12.56
C VAL A 32 -14.53 -29.49 -12.44
N GLY A 33 -13.71 -29.95 -13.40
CA GLY A 33 -13.14 -31.30 -13.36
C GLY A 33 -12.38 -31.58 -12.06
N THR A 34 -12.55 -32.79 -11.52
CA THR A 34 -11.98 -33.22 -10.24
C THR A 34 -10.47 -32.99 -10.14
N ASP A 35 -9.74 -33.24 -11.23
CA ASP A 35 -8.28 -33.03 -11.30
C ASP A 35 -7.90 -31.57 -11.06
N VAL A 36 -8.65 -30.63 -11.63
CA VAL A 36 -8.44 -29.19 -11.48
C VAL A 36 -8.77 -28.75 -10.04
N ILE A 37 -9.85 -29.27 -9.45
CA ILE A 37 -10.20 -28.96 -8.05
C ILE A 37 -9.10 -29.44 -7.10
N ILE A 38 -8.64 -30.69 -7.26
CA ILE A 38 -7.56 -31.23 -6.41
C ILE A 38 -6.26 -30.43 -6.64
N ARG A 39 -5.93 -30.10 -7.89
CA ARG A 39 -4.76 -29.27 -8.22
C ARG A 39 -4.85 -27.88 -7.62
N PHE A 40 -6.04 -27.27 -7.63
CA PHE A 40 -6.28 -25.99 -6.97
C PHE A 40 -6.10 -26.08 -5.45
N ILE A 41 -6.56 -27.15 -4.79
CA ILE A 41 -6.39 -27.32 -3.33
C ILE A 41 -4.92 -27.54 -2.99
N VAL A 42 -4.22 -28.45 -3.68
CA VAL A 42 -2.79 -28.69 -3.49
C VAL A 42 -1.99 -27.42 -3.78
N GLY A 43 -2.32 -26.72 -4.86
CA GLY A 43 -1.75 -25.44 -5.24
C GLY A 43 -1.99 -24.39 -4.16
N SER A 44 -3.21 -24.27 -3.63
CA SER A 44 -3.53 -23.30 -2.56
C SER A 44 -2.71 -23.56 -1.30
N VAL A 45 -2.52 -24.82 -0.89
CA VAL A 45 -1.67 -25.18 0.26
C VAL A 45 -0.20 -24.83 -0.02
N MET A 46 0.30 -25.16 -1.21
CA MET A 46 1.65 -24.83 -1.64
C MET A 46 1.89 -23.32 -1.74
N LEU A 47 0.89 -22.57 -2.21
CA LEU A 47 0.89 -21.10 -2.29
C LEU A 47 0.94 -20.49 -0.89
N LEU A 48 0.09 -20.95 0.03
CA LEU A 48 0.10 -20.51 1.44
C LEU A 48 1.49 -20.68 2.07
N MET A 49 2.09 -21.87 1.92
CA MET A 49 3.43 -22.14 2.46
C MET A 49 4.51 -21.31 1.74
N GLY A 50 4.44 -21.23 0.42
CA GLY A 50 5.39 -20.49 -0.40
C GLY A 50 5.40 -19.01 -0.06
N LEU A 51 4.22 -18.37 0.00
CA LEU A 51 4.09 -16.95 0.34
C LEU A 51 4.52 -16.66 1.78
N ALA A 52 4.19 -17.52 2.75
CA ALA A 52 4.63 -17.33 4.14
C ALA A 52 6.16 -17.44 4.28
N ILE A 53 6.79 -18.41 3.62
CA ILE A 53 8.26 -18.56 3.61
C ILE A 53 8.92 -17.39 2.87
N PHE A 54 8.32 -16.95 1.77
CA PHE A 54 8.79 -15.82 0.97
C PHE A 54 8.80 -14.52 1.79
N LEU A 55 7.67 -14.15 2.39
CA LEU A 55 7.54 -12.94 3.22
C LEU A 55 8.49 -12.99 4.42
N TRP A 56 8.65 -14.16 5.04
CA TRP A 56 9.62 -14.32 6.12
C TRP A 56 11.07 -14.12 5.64
N GLY A 57 11.40 -14.61 4.45
CA GLY A 57 12.70 -14.37 3.81
C GLY A 57 12.93 -12.89 3.48
N VAL A 58 11.91 -12.19 3.00
CA VAL A 58 11.92 -10.75 2.70
C VAL A 58 12.24 -9.95 3.96
N ASP A 59 11.58 -10.25 5.08
CA ASP A 59 11.84 -9.59 6.37
C ASP A 59 13.30 -9.77 6.84
N LEU A 60 13.84 -10.97 6.69
CA LEU A 60 15.21 -11.30 7.12
C LEU A 60 16.30 -10.72 6.20
N SER A 61 15.98 -10.40 4.94
CA SER A 61 16.96 -9.99 3.93
C SER A 61 16.62 -8.65 3.29
N MET A 62 15.58 -8.58 2.46
CA MET A 62 15.23 -7.41 1.66
C MET A 62 15.01 -6.14 2.49
N ASN A 63 14.34 -6.24 3.64
CA ASN A 63 14.15 -5.07 4.51
C ASN A 63 15.49 -4.53 5.03
N SER A 64 16.38 -5.42 5.49
CA SER A 64 17.73 -5.04 5.95
C SER A 64 18.59 -4.48 4.81
N ILE A 65 18.54 -5.11 3.63
CA ILE A 65 19.22 -4.60 2.43
C ILE A 65 18.70 -3.19 2.11
N GLY A 66 17.39 -2.98 2.17
CA GLY A 66 16.73 -1.70 1.93
C GLY A 66 17.15 -0.61 2.90
N GLU A 67 17.22 -0.90 4.19
CA GLU A 67 17.65 0.05 5.22
C GLU A 67 19.10 0.52 5.01
N HIS A 68 20.02 -0.42 4.75
CA HIS A 68 21.42 -0.07 4.49
C HIS A 68 21.59 0.70 3.17
N MET A 69 20.87 0.29 2.12
CA MET A 69 20.87 0.97 0.83
C MET A 69 20.27 2.37 0.90
N SER A 70 19.14 2.55 1.59
CA SER A 70 18.46 3.84 1.71
C SER A 70 19.33 4.85 2.47
N ARG A 71 20.00 4.41 3.54
CA ARG A 71 20.95 5.24 4.27
C ARG A 71 22.14 5.65 3.41
N GLU A 72 22.62 4.76 2.54
CA GLU A 72 23.68 5.07 1.58
C GLU A 72 23.26 6.12 0.54
N VAL A 73 22.01 6.02 0.05
CA VAL A 73 21.42 7.03 -0.84
C VAL A 73 21.31 8.37 -0.11
N ALA A 74 20.71 8.37 1.08
CA ALA A 74 20.38 9.58 1.83
C ALA A 74 21.60 10.36 2.32
N THR A 75 22.68 9.67 2.69
CA THR A 75 23.93 10.30 3.16
C THR A 75 24.89 10.68 2.03
N SER A 76 24.57 10.34 0.78
CA SER A 76 25.40 10.69 -0.36
C SER A 76 25.35 12.20 -0.63
N ARG A 77 26.52 12.82 -0.79
CA ARG A 77 26.64 14.23 -1.20
C ARG A 77 26.57 14.45 -2.71
N SER A 78 26.71 13.37 -3.49
CA SER A 78 26.72 13.45 -4.95
C SER A 78 25.33 13.19 -5.51
N VAL A 79 24.77 14.19 -6.19
CA VAL A 79 23.49 14.14 -6.93
C VAL A 79 23.49 12.98 -7.93
N LEU A 80 24.59 12.79 -8.68
CA LEU A 80 24.72 11.70 -9.64
C LEU A 80 24.67 10.33 -8.93
N LYS A 81 25.33 10.21 -7.77
CA LYS A 81 25.33 8.96 -7.01
C LYS A 81 23.96 8.64 -6.43
N ILE A 82 23.23 9.65 -5.95
CA ILE A 82 21.83 9.50 -5.52
C ILE A 82 21.00 9.00 -6.70
N ALA A 83 21.08 9.67 -7.85
CA ALA A 83 20.30 9.32 -9.04
C ALA A 83 20.51 7.86 -9.46
N VAL A 84 21.79 7.47 -9.59
CA VAL A 84 22.20 6.15 -10.09
C VAL A 84 21.85 5.07 -9.08
N LEU A 85 22.10 5.29 -7.79
CA LEU A 85 21.80 4.29 -6.77
C LEU A 85 20.29 4.10 -6.62
N SER A 86 19.51 5.19 -6.53
CA SER A 86 18.04 5.11 -6.50
C SER A 86 17.48 4.42 -7.74
N PHE A 87 18.03 4.71 -8.93
CA PHE A 87 17.66 4.02 -10.16
C PHE A 87 17.92 2.51 -10.08
N PHE A 88 19.13 2.09 -9.71
CA PHE A 88 19.47 0.67 -9.65
C PHE A 88 18.68 -0.05 -8.56
N LEU A 89 18.44 0.56 -7.41
CA LEU A 89 17.61 -0.04 -6.36
C LEU A 89 16.19 -0.29 -6.87
N GLY A 90 15.57 0.70 -7.51
CA GLY A 90 14.27 0.54 -8.14
C GLY A 90 14.23 -0.49 -9.26
N PHE A 91 15.22 -0.47 -10.14
CA PHE A 91 15.33 -1.42 -11.23
C PHE A 91 15.46 -2.86 -10.72
N LEU A 92 16.40 -3.11 -9.80
CA LEU A 92 16.72 -4.47 -9.34
C LEU A 92 15.63 -5.06 -8.45
N ILE A 93 14.98 -4.24 -7.62
CA ILE A 93 13.88 -4.71 -6.77
C ILE A 93 12.67 -5.10 -7.63
N THR A 94 12.36 -4.33 -8.67
CA THR A 94 11.25 -4.61 -9.58
C THR A 94 11.51 -5.82 -10.48
N VAL A 95 12.75 -6.08 -10.90
CA VAL A 95 13.10 -7.33 -11.61
C VAL A 95 12.81 -8.56 -10.74
N ALA A 96 12.95 -8.44 -9.43
CA ALA A 96 12.68 -9.51 -8.47
C ALA A 96 11.20 -9.60 -8.04
N GLU A 97 10.32 -8.75 -8.58
CA GLU A 97 8.92 -8.70 -8.17
C GLU A 97 8.12 -9.87 -8.77
N PRO A 98 7.58 -10.80 -7.95
CA PRO A 98 6.81 -11.95 -8.43
C PRO A 98 5.62 -11.56 -9.32
N ASP A 99 4.89 -10.52 -8.94
CA ASP A 99 3.66 -10.12 -9.64
C ASP A 99 3.97 -9.62 -11.06
N LEU A 100 5.11 -8.96 -11.25
CA LEU A 100 5.58 -8.54 -12.57
C LEU A 100 6.05 -9.73 -13.42
N LEU A 101 6.69 -10.74 -12.82
CA LEU A 101 7.06 -11.97 -13.53
C LEU A 101 5.82 -12.72 -14.02
N ILE A 102 4.79 -12.81 -13.17
CA ILE A 102 3.50 -13.40 -13.51
C ILE A 102 2.82 -12.62 -14.64
N LEU A 103 2.76 -11.28 -14.55
CA LEU A 103 2.19 -10.46 -15.61
C LEU A 103 2.95 -10.65 -16.92
N GLY A 104 4.29 -10.65 -16.88
CA GLY A 104 5.12 -10.88 -18.07
C GLY A 104 4.78 -12.19 -18.76
N SER A 105 4.64 -13.29 -18.00
CA SER A 105 4.22 -14.60 -18.53
C SER A 105 2.82 -14.53 -19.15
N GLN A 106 1.86 -13.90 -18.46
CA GLN A 106 0.50 -13.78 -18.96
C GLN A 106 0.42 -12.95 -20.25
N VAL A 107 1.22 -11.88 -20.37
CA VAL A 107 1.30 -11.09 -21.60
C VAL A 107 1.95 -11.90 -22.73
N GLU A 108 3.00 -12.65 -22.44
CA GLU A 108 3.64 -13.53 -23.43
C GLU A 108 2.65 -14.58 -23.96
N ASP A 109 1.93 -15.27 -23.06
CA ASP A 109 0.92 -16.27 -23.41
C ASP A 109 -0.23 -15.65 -24.23
N ALA A 110 -0.79 -14.53 -23.77
CA ALA A 110 -1.90 -13.86 -24.45
C ALA A 110 -1.50 -13.24 -25.80
N SER A 111 -0.20 -12.94 -25.98
CA SER A 111 0.34 -12.41 -27.23
C SER A 111 0.81 -13.47 -28.22
N GLY A 112 0.62 -14.76 -27.91
CA GLY A 112 1.12 -15.86 -28.74
C GLY A 112 2.65 -15.86 -28.87
N GLY A 113 3.37 -15.36 -27.85
CA GLY A 113 4.82 -15.26 -27.83
C GLY A 113 5.41 -14.07 -28.61
N THR A 114 4.58 -13.16 -29.14
CA THR A 114 5.08 -11.98 -29.87
C THR A 114 5.72 -10.95 -28.94
N LEU A 115 5.24 -10.85 -27.69
CA LEU A 115 5.86 -10.07 -26.63
C LEU A 115 6.58 -11.00 -25.65
N ASN A 116 7.90 -10.85 -25.55
CA ASN A 116 8.70 -11.64 -24.62
C ASN A 116 8.55 -11.15 -23.17
N SER A 117 8.26 -12.06 -22.24
CA SER A 117 8.09 -11.77 -20.80
C SER A 117 9.32 -11.09 -20.19
N THR A 118 10.53 -11.58 -20.50
CA THR A 118 11.79 -11.00 -19.96
C THR A 118 11.99 -9.55 -20.43
N LEU A 119 11.65 -9.25 -21.69
CA LEU A 119 11.73 -7.90 -22.21
C LEU A 119 10.75 -6.95 -21.49
N ILE A 120 9.52 -7.41 -21.24
CA ILE A 120 8.52 -6.65 -20.48
C ILE A 120 9.05 -6.35 -19.07
N VAL A 121 9.52 -7.39 -18.35
CA VAL A 121 10.04 -7.27 -16.99
C VAL A 121 11.17 -6.23 -16.93
N TYR A 122 12.18 -6.32 -17.81
CA TYR A 122 13.28 -5.36 -17.79
C TYR A 122 12.86 -3.94 -18.18
N MET A 123 12.00 -3.78 -19.18
CA MET A 123 11.54 -2.45 -19.60
C MET A 123 10.73 -1.76 -18.50
N VAL A 124 9.81 -2.50 -17.88
CA VAL A 124 9.02 -2.03 -16.74
C VAL A 124 9.95 -1.63 -15.58
N SER A 125 10.93 -2.48 -15.25
CA SER A 125 11.93 -2.18 -14.21
C SER A 125 12.77 -0.94 -14.51
N VAL A 126 13.11 -0.68 -15.79
CA VAL A 126 13.80 0.57 -16.18
C VAL A 126 12.89 1.77 -15.91
N GLY A 127 11.61 1.68 -16.28
CA GLY A 127 10.62 2.71 -16.00
C GLY A 127 10.50 3.02 -14.51
N VAL A 128 10.40 1.98 -13.67
CA VAL A 128 10.40 2.11 -12.22
C VAL A 128 11.67 2.78 -11.72
N GLY A 129 12.86 2.31 -12.13
CA GLY A 129 14.13 2.89 -11.72
C GLY A 129 14.22 4.39 -12.03
N VAL A 130 13.78 4.81 -13.23
CA VAL A 130 13.74 6.23 -13.62
C VAL A 130 12.81 7.01 -12.69
N MET A 131 11.59 6.51 -12.45
CA MET A 131 10.62 7.23 -11.63
C MET A 131 11.00 7.28 -10.16
N ILE A 132 11.61 6.24 -9.59
CA ILE A 132 12.16 6.30 -8.22
C ILE A 132 13.27 7.36 -8.15
N SER A 133 14.17 7.40 -9.14
CA SER A 133 15.22 8.43 -9.19
C SER A 133 14.62 9.84 -9.20
N LEU A 134 13.60 10.07 -10.03
CA LEU A 134 12.88 11.35 -10.09
C LEU A 134 12.10 11.65 -8.79
N GLY A 135 11.48 10.64 -8.16
CA GLY A 135 10.76 10.76 -6.91
C GLY A 135 11.65 11.10 -5.73
N VAL A 136 12.85 10.52 -5.68
CA VAL A 136 13.91 10.88 -4.72
C VAL A 136 14.34 12.33 -4.93
N PHE A 137 14.51 12.79 -6.17
CA PHE A 137 14.80 14.20 -6.44
C PHE A 137 13.67 15.14 -6.06
N ARG A 138 12.41 14.76 -6.31
CA ARG A 138 11.22 15.50 -5.87
C ARG A 138 11.25 15.67 -4.35
N LEU A 139 11.47 14.58 -3.63
CA LEU A 139 11.54 14.56 -2.16
C LEU A 139 12.67 15.47 -1.68
N LEU A 140 13.88 15.34 -2.22
CA LEU A 140 15.02 16.18 -1.81
C LEU A 140 14.83 17.67 -2.10
N LYS A 141 14.05 18.03 -3.13
CA LYS A 141 13.75 19.43 -3.51
C LYS A 141 12.45 20.01 -2.93
N ASP A 142 11.71 19.28 -2.10
CA ASP A 142 10.38 19.67 -1.56
C ASP A 142 9.36 20.05 -2.64
N VAL A 143 9.42 19.39 -3.80
CA VAL A 143 8.41 19.60 -4.85
C VAL A 143 7.11 18.90 -4.41
N PRO A 144 5.96 19.59 -4.39
CA PRO A 144 4.72 19.01 -3.89
C PRO A 144 4.23 17.88 -4.80
N LEU A 145 3.71 16.81 -4.18
CA LEU A 145 3.38 15.57 -4.89
C LEU A 145 2.27 15.74 -5.92
N ASN A 146 1.24 16.52 -5.60
CA ASN A 146 0.12 16.80 -6.51
C ASN A 146 0.57 17.37 -7.86
N ILE A 147 1.53 18.31 -7.86
CA ILE A 147 2.08 18.89 -9.10
C ILE A 147 2.88 17.84 -9.87
N PHE A 148 3.72 17.07 -9.17
CA PHE A 148 4.52 16.01 -9.79
C PHE A 148 3.63 14.96 -10.48
N MET A 149 2.59 14.49 -9.79
CA MET A 149 1.65 13.51 -10.34
C MET A 149 0.81 14.11 -11.47
N ALA A 150 0.37 15.37 -11.35
CA ALA A 150 -0.39 16.05 -12.40
C ALA A 150 0.42 16.14 -13.71
N ILE A 151 1.71 16.52 -13.64
CA ILE A 151 2.60 16.57 -14.80
C ILE A 151 2.79 15.16 -15.37
N THR A 152 3.09 14.18 -14.52
CA THR A 152 3.38 12.81 -14.94
C THR A 152 2.17 12.18 -15.64
N TYR A 153 0.98 12.25 -15.05
CA TYR A 153 -0.24 11.73 -15.67
C TYR A 153 -0.68 12.54 -16.90
N SER A 154 -0.39 13.85 -16.96
CA SER A 154 -0.61 14.62 -18.20
C SER A 154 0.25 14.09 -19.35
N VAL A 155 1.51 13.75 -19.09
CA VAL A 155 2.38 13.09 -20.08
C VAL A 155 1.81 11.73 -20.48
N ILE A 156 1.39 10.91 -19.51
CA ILE A 156 0.75 9.60 -19.77
C ILE A 156 -0.48 9.77 -20.66
N PHE A 157 -1.36 10.72 -20.36
CA PHE A 157 -2.58 10.95 -21.14
C PHE A 157 -2.29 11.42 -22.57
N VAL A 158 -1.26 12.23 -22.77
CA VAL A 158 -0.82 12.62 -24.11
C VAL A 158 -0.24 11.43 -24.87
N LEU A 159 0.63 10.62 -24.23
CA LEU A 159 1.22 9.44 -24.86
C LEU A 159 0.17 8.38 -25.20
N ALA A 160 -0.84 8.21 -24.35
CA ALA A 160 -1.92 7.25 -24.57
C ALA A 160 -2.69 7.48 -25.87
N LEU A 161 -2.74 8.72 -26.40
CA LEU A 161 -3.36 9.01 -27.70
C LEU A 161 -2.60 8.37 -28.88
N PHE A 162 -1.34 7.96 -28.67
CA PHE A 162 -0.47 7.39 -29.70
C PHE A 162 -0.24 5.88 -29.54
N VAL A 163 -0.85 5.26 -28.52
CA VAL A 163 -0.65 3.85 -28.14
C VAL A 163 -1.91 3.06 -28.45
N SER A 164 -1.78 1.79 -28.83
CA SER A 164 -2.92 0.90 -29.09
C SER A 164 -3.60 0.44 -27.79
N GLU A 165 -4.80 -0.11 -27.89
CA GLU A 165 -5.60 -0.49 -26.71
C GLU A 165 -4.96 -1.65 -25.92
N GLU A 166 -4.28 -2.58 -26.60
CA GLU A 166 -3.54 -3.68 -25.97
C GLU A 166 -2.39 -3.15 -25.12
N PHE A 167 -1.53 -2.30 -25.70
CA PHE A 167 -0.41 -1.71 -24.98
C PHE A 167 -0.87 -0.78 -23.87
N LEU A 168 -2.00 -0.10 -24.05
CA LEU A 168 -2.63 0.71 -23.00
C LEU A 168 -3.02 -0.17 -21.81
N ALA A 169 -3.73 -1.28 -22.04
CA ALA A 169 -4.13 -2.22 -21.01
C ALA A 169 -2.92 -2.83 -20.27
N ILE A 170 -1.94 -3.33 -21.04
CA ILE A 170 -0.70 -3.89 -20.49
C ILE A 170 0.08 -2.85 -19.67
N SER A 171 0.17 -1.60 -20.15
CA SER A 171 0.96 -0.54 -19.49
C SER A 171 0.42 -0.20 -18.10
N PHE A 172 -0.90 -0.11 -17.94
CA PHE A 172 -1.50 0.18 -16.64
C PHE A 172 -1.60 -1.05 -15.75
N ASP A 173 -1.76 -2.26 -16.31
CA ASP A 173 -1.66 -3.48 -15.51
C ASP A 173 -0.24 -3.67 -14.96
N ALA A 174 0.78 -3.36 -15.76
CA ALA A 174 2.17 -3.37 -15.33
C ALA A 174 2.43 -2.44 -14.14
N SER A 175 1.75 -1.29 -14.07
CA SER A 175 1.80 -0.41 -12.90
C SER A 175 1.45 -1.16 -11.62
N GLY A 176 0.27 -1.80 -11.57
CA GLY A 176 -0.19 -2.51 -10.37
C GLY A 176 0.57 -3.80 -10.08
N ALA A 177 1.20 -4.42 -11.10
CA ALA A 177 2.05 -5.58 -10.92
C ALA A 177 3.45 -5.25 -10.35
N THR A 178 3.85 -3.98 -10.32
CA THR A 178 5.13 -3.55 -9.72
C THR A 178 5.05 -3.21 -8.23
N THR A 179 3.85 -3.23 -7.64
CA THR A 179 3.59 -2.80 -6.27
C THR A 179 3.26 -3.96 -5.33
N GLY A 180 3.80 -5.14 -5.64
CA GLY A 180 3.59 -6.35 -4.88
C GLY A 180 4.37 -6.43 -3.56
N ALA A 181 4.41 -7.64 -3.02
CA ALA A 181 4.82 -7.94 -1.65
C ALA A 181 6.29 -7.61 -1.32
N LEU A 182 7.14 -7.41 -2.33
CA LEU A 182 8.56 -7.18 -2.17
C LEU A 182 8.92 -5.71 -2.46
N THR A 183 8.39 -5.14 -3.53
CA THR A 183 8.74 -3.78 -3.96
C THR A 183 8.14 -2.70 -3.08
N THR A 184 6.87 -2.82 -2.67
CA THR A 184 6.17 -1.77 -1.91
C THR A 184 6.81 -1.53 -0.53
N PRO A 185 7.05 -2.55 0.33
CA PRO A 185 7.70 -2.34 1.62
C PRO A 185 9.10 -1.73 1.49
N PHE A 186 9.86 -2.16 0.47
CA PHE A 186 11.19 -1.65 0.20
C PHE A 186 11.17 -0.16 -0.17
N VAL A 187 10.26 0.24 -1.05
CA VAL A 187 10.17 1.63 -1.53
C VAL A 187 9.63 2.55 -0.43
N LEU A 188 8.69 2.08 0.39
CA LEU A 188 8.25 2.80 1.58
C LEU A 188 9.40 2.97 2.57
N ALA A 189 10.19 1.93 2.83
CA ALA A 189 11.37 2.03 3.69
C ALA A 189 12.43 2.99 3.12
N LEU A 190 12.61 3.01 1.79
CA LEU A 190 13.48 3.98 1.11
C LEU A 190 12.96 5.43 1.29
N SER A 191 11.65 5.64 1.11
CA SER A 191 10.99 6.94 1.27
C SER A 191 11.11 7.45 2.71
N LEU A 192 10.76 6.60 3.68
CA LEU A 192 10.86 6.89 5.12
C LEU A 192 12.30 7.20 5.54
N GLY A 193 13.26 6.34 5.16
CA GLY A 193 14.67 6.55 5.47
C GLY A 193 15.22 7.85 4.89
N LEU A 194 14.81 8.21 3.67
CA LEU A 194 15.22 9.46 3.03
C LEU A 194 14.56 10.68 3.68
N SER A 195 13.28 10.59 4.06
CA SER A 195 12.54 11.65 4.74
C SER A 195 13.13 11.95 6.13
N GLN A 196 13.44 10.90 6.91
CA GLN A 196 14.05 11.04 8.24
C GLN A 196 15.44 11.67 8.19
N VAL A 197 16.28 11.29 7.22
CA VAL A 197 17.62 11.87 7.07
C VAL A 197 17.56 13.32 6.63
N LYS A 198 16.57 13.68 5.80
CA LYS A 198 16.36 15.07 5.36
C LYS A 198 15.88 15.96 6.51
N GLY A 199 14.91 15.48 7.29
CA GLY A 199 14.27 16.23 8.37
C GLY A 199 13.45 17.44 7.90
N GLY A 200 12.74 18.08 8.83
CA GLY A 200 12.00 19.33 8.60
C GLY A 200 10.48 19.21 8.78
N LYS A 201 9.78 20.35 8.68
CA LYS A 201 8.33 20.47 8.97
C LYS A 201 7.41 19.63 8.05
N LYS A 202 7.93 19.15 6.92
CA LYS A 202 7.21 18.32 5.94
C LYS A 202 7.63 16.85 5.97
N SER A 203 8.28 16.40 7.05
CA SER A 203 8.79 15.02 7.14
C SER A 203 7.68 13.99 6.97
N GLU A 204 6.50 14.20 7.54
CA GLU A 204 5.34 13.30 7.40
C GLU A 204 4.76 13.30 5.99
N GLU A 205 4.55 14.47 5.38
CA GLU A 205 4.10 14.60 3.98
C GLU A 205 5.07 13.87 3.02
N ASN A 206 6.37 14.01 3.26
CA ASN A 206 7.41 13.45 2.41
C ASN A 206 7.63 11.95 2.62
N SER A 207 7.07 11.34 3.67
CA SER A 207 7.14 9.90 3.89
C SER A 207 6.34 9.10 2.85
N PHE A 208 5.31 9.70 2.27
CA PHE A 208 4.38 9.05 1.33
C PHE A 208 4.55 9.57 -0.11
N GLY A 209 3.99 8.81 -1.06
CA GLY A 209 3.88 9.13 -2.47
C GLY A 209 4.96 8.54 -3.36
N LEU A 210 6.03 7.97 -2.81
CA LEU A 210 7.10 7.39 -3.62
C LEU A 210 6.64 6.12 -4.36
N VAL A 211 5.74 5.33 -3.76
CA VAL A 211 5.12 4.16 -4.41
C VAL A 211 4.18 4.62 -5.52
N GLY A 212 3.41 5.69 -5.28
CA GLY A 212 2.61 6.33 -6.33
C GLY A 212 3.45 6.81 -7.52
N ILE A 213 4.59 7.45 -7.25
CA ILE A 213 5.51 7.93 -8.29
C ILE A 213 6.10 6.78 -9.09
N MET A 214 6.56 5.71 -8.42
CA MET A 214 7.18 4.58 -9.09
C MET A 214 6.20 3.88 -10.05
N SER A 215 4.92 3.81 -9.67
CA SER A 215 3.82 3.17 -10.41
C SER A 215 3.59 3.82 -11.78
N ALA A 216 3.91 5.10 -11.95
CA ALA A 216 3.86 5.75 -13.25
C ALA A 216 4.97 5.29 -14.22
N GLY A 217 6.06 4.71 -13.70
CA GLY A 217 7.21 4.24 -14.48
C GLY A 217 6.88 3.11 -15.45
N PRO A 218 6.26 2.00 -15.00
CA PRO A 218 5.78 0.93 -15.86
C PRO A 218 4.89 1.43 -17.00
N ILE A 219 3.95 2.34 -16.70
CA ILE A 219 3.03 2.92 -17.68
C ILE A 219 3.81 3.62 -18.79
N LEU A 220 4.71 4.54 -18.39
CA LEU A 220 5.55 5.28 -19.33
C LEU A 220 6.47 4.36 -20.13
N ALA A 221 7.08 3.35 -19.50
CA ALA A 221 7.99 2.43 -20.17
C ALA A 221 7.30 1.63 -21.29
N ILE A 222 6.12 1.04 -21.00
CA ILE A 222 5.37 0.25 -21.97
C ILE A 222 4.77 1.14 -23.08
N MET A 223 4.29 2.35 -22.76
CA MET A 223 3.83 3.30 -23.79
C MET A 223 4.97 3.75 -24.72
N LEU A 224 6.14 4.07 -24.16
CA LEU A 224 7.29 4.51 -24.93
C LEU A 224 7.79 3.40 -25.85
N ILE A 225 7.88 2.15 -25.39
CA ILE A 225 8.29 1.05 -26.26
C ILE A 225 7.26 0.77 -27.34
N SER A 226 5.96 0.87 -27.07
CA SER A 226 4.93 0.74 -28.10
C SER A 226 5.13 1.78 -29.22
N ILE A 227 5.36 3.05 -28.83
CA ILE A 227 5.60 4.15 -29.77
C ILE A 227 6.90 3.95 -30.56
N ILE A 228 7.98 3.53 -29.89
CA ILE A 228 9.30 3.32 -30.51
C ILE A 228 9.30 2.11 -31.45
N SER A 229 8.68 1.00 -31.03
CA SER A 229 8.59 -0.23 -31.81
C SER A 229 7.61 -0.11 -32.98
N GLY A 230 6.67 0.84 -32.94
CA GLY A 230 5.68 1.06 -33.99
C GLY A 230 4.65 -0.07 -34.13
N GLN A 231 4.62 -1.02 -33.19
CA GLN A 231 3.62 -2.10 -33.15
C GLN A 231 2.28 -1.51 -32.74
N LYS A 232 1.31 -1.54 -33.66
CA LYS A 232 -0.02 -0.95 -33.44
C LYS A 232 -1.13 -1.96 -33.20
N ASN A 233 -0.92 -3.23 -33.51
CA ASN A 233 -1.83 -4.34 -33.24
C ASN A 233 -1.00 -5.60 -33.02
N ILE A 234 -1.14 -6.23 -31.86
CA ILE A 234 -0.54 -7.53 -31.60
C ILE A 234 -1.49 -8.58 -32.19
N GLN A 235 -1.13 -9.15 -33.34
CA GLN A 235 -1.90 -10.19 -34.04
C GLN A 235 -1.50 -11.60 -33.59
N GLY A 236 -1.25 -11.79 -32.30
CA GLY A 236 -1.11 -13.13 -31.74
C GLY A 236 -2.49 -13.67 -31.43
N ASP A 237 -2.90 -14.76 -32.08
CA ASP A 237 -4.02 -15.55 -31.57
C ASP A 237 -3.51 -16.22 -30.29
N ALA A 238 -4.08 -15.82 -29.15
CA ALA A 238 -3.85 -16.51 -27.89
C ALA A 238 -4.19 -17.99 -28.10
N ALA A 239 -3.26 -18.88 -27.80
CA ALA A 239 -3.51 -20.31 -27.91
C ALA A 239 -4.73 -20.68 -27.06
N GLU A 240 -5.60 -21.56 -27.56
CA GLU A 240 -6.73 -22.05 -26.77
C GLU A 240 -6.21 -22.58 -25.44
N PHE A 241 -6.81 -22.11 -24.33
CA PHE A 241 -6.42 -22.56 -23.01
C PHE A 241 -6.84 -24.03 -22.85
N VAL A 242 -5.85 -24.91 -22.74
CA VAL A 242 -6.06 -26.32 -22.43
C VAL A 242 -5.60 -26.57 -21.01
N ALA A 243 -6.55 -26.97 -20.15
CA ALA A 243 -6.23 -27.34 -18.78
C ALA A 243 -5.28 -28.56 -18.79
N ALA A 244 -4.14 -28.44 -18.10
CA ALA A 244 -3.20 -29.54 -18.00
C ALA A 244 -3.86 -30.78 -17.36
N GLU A 245 -3.47 -31.99 -17.79
CA GLU A 245 -4.00 -33.23 -17.21
C GLU A 245 -3.26 -33.61 -15.91
N GLY A 246 -4.01 -34.11 -14.93
CA GLY A 246 -3.49 -34.56 -13.64
C GLY A 246 -3.16 -33.45 -12.65
N VAL A 247 -2.73 -33.87 -11.46
CA VAL A 247 -2.55 -32.99 -10.29
C VAL A 247 -1.09 -32.56 -10.10
N LEU A 248 -0.19 -33.51 -9.82
CA LEU A 248 1.22 -33.21 -9.49
C LEU A 248 2.13 -33.08 -10.71
N GLY A 249 1.78 -33.71 -11.84
CA GLY A 249 2.58 -33.69 -13.07
C GLY A 249 2.87 -32.26 -13.56
N PRO A 250 1.84 -31.40 -13.74
CA PRO A 250 2.05 -30.01 -14.17
C PRO A 250 2.96 -29.21 -13.21
N MET A 251 2.82 -29.44 -11.90
CA MET A 251 3.63 -28.77 -10.88
C MET A 251 5.10 -29.16 -10.95
N ILE A 252 5.39 -30.46 -11.11
CA ILE A 252 6.76 -30.98 -11.18
C ILE A 252 7.45 -30.53 -12.47
N ASN A 253 6.70 -30.44 -13.58
CA ASN A 253 7.27 -30.07 -14.88
C ASN A 253 7.69 -28.60 -14.95
N ILE A 254 6.92 -27.69 -14.34
CA ILE A 254 7.21 -26.25 -14.37
C ILE A 254 8.24 -25.83 -13.30
N PHE A 255 8.40 -26.63 -12.23
CA PHE A 255 9.28 -26.32 -11.10
C PHE A 255 10.73 -25.99 -11.49
N PRO A 256 11.44 -26.75 -12.36
CA PRO A 256 12.82 -26.44 -12.73
C PRO A 256 12.95 -25.10 -13.46
N THR A 257 12.00 -24.77 -14.33
CA THR A 257 11.98 -23.51 -15.07
C THR A 257 11.81 -22.34 -14.09
N ILE A 258 10.81 -22.43 -13.21
CA ILE A 258 10.54 -21.41 -12.19
C ILE A 258 11.73 -21.25 -11.22
N PHE A 259 12.44 -22.34 -10.89
CA PHE A 259 13.63 -22.27 -10.06
C PHE A 259 14.73 -21.40 -10.70
N ILE A 260 15.00 -21.61 -11.99
CA ILE A 260 16.01 -20.82 -12.71
C ILE A 260 15.57 -19.37 -12.86
N GLU A 261 14.31 -19.12 -13.24
CA GLU A 261 13.77 -17.75 -13.33
C GLU A 261 13.86 -17.00 -12.00
N SER A 262 13.45 -17.64 -10.90
CA SER A 262 13.52 -17.07 -9.55
C SER A 262 14.97 -16.79 -9.13
N LEU A 263 15.90 -17.68 -9.47
CA LEU A 263 17.33 -17.49 -9.19
C LEU A 263 17.90 -16.31 -9.97
N VAL A 264 17.60 -16.21 -11.26
CA VAL A 264 18.03 -15.11 -12.13
C VAL A 264 17.42 -13.78 -11.69
N ALA A 265 16.18 -13.78 -11.20
CA ALA A 265 15.51 -12.58 -10.70
C ALA A 265 16.14 -12.02 -9.42
N LEU A 266 16.55 -12.88 -8.48
CA LEU A 266 17.13 -12.47 -7.18
C LEU A 266 18.64 -12.17 -7.22
N LEU A 267 19.34 -12.72 -8.21
CA LEU A 267 20.80 -12.61 -8.32
C LEU A 267 21.30 -11.15 -8.46
N PRO A 268 20.70 -10.28 -9.29
CA PRO A 268 21.17 -8.91 -9.48
C PRO A 268 21.17 -8.07 -8.19
N ILE A 269 20.08 -8.09 -7.42
CA ILE A 269 20.01 -7.35 -6.14
C ILE A 269 20.96 -7.94 -5.10
N SER A 270 21.08 -9.27 -5.05
CA SER A 270 22.01 -9.96 -4.16
C SER A 270 23.45 -9.56 -4.45
N ILE A 271 23.85 -9.54 -5.72
CA ILE A 271 25.19 -9.11 -6.15
C ILE A 271 25.47 -7.67 -5.75
N LEU A 272 24.54 -6.74 -6.03
CA LEU A 272 24.70 -5.34 -5.65
C LEU A 272 24.95 -5.20 -4.14
N PHE A 273 24.14 -5.89 -3.34
CA PHE A 273 24.29 -5.88 -1.89
C PHE A 273 25.66 -6.42 -1.45
N PHE A 274 26.10 -7.58 -1.94
CA PHE A 274 27.39 -8.14 -1.53
C PHE A 274 28.59 -7.30 -1.97
N ILE A 275 28.52 -6.62 -3.12
CA ILE A 275 29.52 -5.65 -3.55
C ILE A 275 29.63 -4.51 -2.53
N TYR A 276 28.50 -3.91 -2.13
CA TYR A 276 28.48 -2.81 -1.16
C TYR A 276 28.85 -3.25 0.24
N ASN A 277 28.45 -4.46 0.65
CA ASN A 277 28.84 -5.00 1.94
C ASN A 277 30.35 -5.22 2.01
N PHE A 278 30.95 -5.76 0.96
CA PHE A 278 32.41 -5.95 0.89
C PHE A 278 33.18 -4.63 0.85
N ALA A 279 32.69 -3.66 0.07
CA ALA A 279 33.36 -2.38 -0.12
C ALA A 279 33.17 -1.40 1.04
N LYS A 280 31.94 -1.27 1.55
CA LYS A 280 31.54 -0.16 2.42
C LYS A 280 30.88 -0.58 3.73
N PHE A 281 29.80 -1.36 3.71
CA PHE A 281 29.00 -1.60 4.94
C PHE A 281 29.73 -2.46 5.96
N LYS A 282 30.42 -3.51 5.51
CA LYS A 282 31.19 -4.43 6.36
C LYS A 282 30.40 -4.92 7.56
N LEU A 283 29.21 -5.47 7.31
CA LEU A 283 28.27 -5.87 8.34
C LEU A 283 28.84 -6.96 9.27
N PRO A 284 28.43 -6.99 10.55
CA PRO A 284 28.75 -8.08 11.45
C PRO A 284 28.31 -9.44 10.88
N LYS A 285 29.07 -10.50 11.16
CA LYS A 285 28.80 -11.85 10.64
C LYS A 285 27.38 -12.36 10.95
N GLY A 286 26.83 -11.98 12.10
CA GLY A 286 25.47 -12.38 12.50
C GLY A 286 24.39 -11.80 11.59
N GLU A 287 24.48 -10.51 11.28
CA GLU A 287 23.55 -9.82 10.39
C GLU A 287 23.69 -10.32 8.94
N LEU A 288 24.94 -10.47 8.47
CA LEU A 288 25.21 -11.02 7.14
C LEU A 288 24.65 -12.44 6.96
N PHE A 289 24.78 -13.29 7.99
CA PHE A 289 24.21 -14.64 7.97
C PHE A 289 22.67 -14.61 7.99
N GLY A 290 22.08 -13.65 8.69
CA GLY A 290 20.64 -13.37 8.65
C GLY A 290 20.17 -13.07 7.22
N ILE A 291 20.86 -12.16 6.53
CA ILE A 291 20.55 -11.78 5.15
C ILE A 291 20.72 -12.96 4.19
N ILE A 292 21.81 -13.73 4.28
CA ILE A 292 22.03 -14.92 3.43
C ILE A 292 20.90 -15.94 3.64
N ARG A 293 20.54 -16.22 4.90
CA ARG A 293 19.44 -17.13 5.22
C ARG A 293 18.11 -16.59 4.68
N GLY A 294 17.87 -15.29 4.81
CA GLY A 294 16.71 -14.62 4.24
C GLY A 294 16.65 -14.80 2.73
N LEU A 295 17.73 -14.54 1.99
CA LEU A 295 17.81 -14.73 0.54
C LEU A 295 17.49 -16.16 0.10
N VAL A 296 17.98 -17.17 0.83
CA VAL A 296 17.66 -18.58 0.56
C VAL A 296 16.18 -18.86 0.81
N LEU A 297 15.59 -18.31 1.87
CA LEU A 297 14.15 -18.43 2.15
C LEU A 297 13.30 -17.71 1.09
N VAL A 298 13.71 -16.52 0.63
CA VAL A 298 13.05 -15.81 -0.48
C VAL A 298 13.04 -16.68 -1.72
N LEU A 299 14.17 -17.27 -2.10
CA LEU A 299 14.25 -18.15 -3.27
C LEU A 299 13.32 -19.37 -3.14
N ILE A 300 13.35 -20.07 -1.99
CA ILE A 300 12.50 -21.24 -1.75
C ILE A 300 11.02 -20.85 -1.78
N GLY A 301 10.65 -19.78 -1.07
CA GLY A 301 9.28 -19.29 -1.00
C GLY A 301 8.76 -18.83 -2.36
N LEU A 302 9.56 -18.08 -3.11
CA LEU A 302 9.22 -17.58 -4.45
C LEU A 302 8.99 -18.74 -5.43
N VAL A 303 9.85 -19.75 -5.42
CA VAL A 303 9.70 -20.93 -6.30
C VAL A 303 8.42 -21.71 -5.96
N LEU A 304 8.14 -21.93 -4.67
CA LEU A 304 6.91 -22.61 -4.25
C LEU A 304 5.66 -21.80 -4.62
N PHE A 305 5.71 -20.48 -4.38
CA PHE A 305 4.62 -19.55 -4.69
C PHE A 305 4.33 -19.53 -6.20
N LEU A 306 5.33 -19.24 -7.03
CA LEU A 306 5.17 -19.14 -8.48
C LEU A 306 4.74 -20.49 -9.09
N THR A 307 5.26 -21.61 -8.60
CA THR A 307 4.84 -22.94 -9.08
C THR A 307 3.37 -23.18 -8.80
N ALA A 308 2.90 -22.92 -7.58
CA ALA A 308 1.51 -23.09 -7.19
C ALA A 308 0.55 -22.18 -7.96
N VAL A 309 0.97 -20.93 -8.17
CA VAL A 309 0.21 -19.93 -8.93
C VAL A 309 0.04 -20.35 -10.39
N ASN A 310 1.13 -20.70 -11.08
CA ASN A 310 1.12 -21.03 -12.51
C ASN A 310 0.43 -22.36 -12.81
N SER A 311 0.55 -23.34 -11.92
CA SER A 311 0.04 -24.69 -12.19
C SER A 311 -1.34 -24.98 -11.59
N GLY A 312 -1.89 -24.13 -10.72
CA GLY A 312 -3.18 -24.40 -10.05
C GLY A 312 -4.06 -23.18 -9.90
N PHE A 313 -3.52 -22.10 -9.33
CA PHE A 313 -4.33 -20.94 -8.95
C PHE A 313 -4.86 -20.17 -10.16
N MET A 314 -3.99 -19.87 -11.13
CA MET A 314 -4.39 -19.15 -12.36
C MET A 314 -5.28 -20.00 -13.28
N ASP A 315 -5.02 -21.31 -13.38
CA ASP A 315 -5.87 -22.23 -14.15
C ASP A 315 -7.31 -22.22 -13.66
N MET A 316 -7.50 -22.29 -12.33
CA MET A 316 -8.83 -22.21 -11.73
C MET A 316 -9.50 -20.86 -12.03
N GLY A 317 -8.74 -19.75 -11.94
CA GLY A 317 -9.22 -18.42 -12.33
C GLY A 317 -9.76 -18.40 -13.76
N ARG A 318 -8.96 -18.86 -14.73
CA ARG A 318 -9.35 -18.94 -16.15
C ARG A 318 -10.59 -19.80 -16.36
N ILE A 319 -10.64 -20.99 -15.76
CA ILE A 319 -11.77 -21.92 -15.90
C ILE A 319 -13.06 -21.32 -15.36
N LEU A 320 -13.01 -20.73 -14.15
CA LEU A 320 -14.18 -20.06 -13.58
C LEU A 320 -14.63 -18.88 -14.46
N GLY A 321 -13.70 -18.07 -14.94
CA GLY A 321 -13.99 -16.96 -15.85
C GLY A 321 -14.72 -17.42 -17.11
N MET A 322 -14.19 -18.45 -17.77
CA MET A 322 -14.77 -19.03 -18.99
C MET A 322 -16.19 -19.56 -18.77
N GLU A 323 -16.37 -20.41 -17.77
CA GLU A 323 -17.66 -21.09 -17.56
C GLU A 323 -18.73 -20.12 -17.07
N ILE A 324 -18.40 -19.17 -16.19
CA ILE A 324 -19.36 -18.16 -15.72
C ILE A 324 -19.77 -17.22 -16.86
N ALA A 325 -18.83 -16.83 -17.73
CA ALA A 325 -19.12 -15.99 -18.88
C ALA A 325 -20.08 -16.66 -19.87
N LYS A 326 -19.96 -17.98 -20.08
CA LYS A 326 -20.91 -18.78 -20.89
C LYS A 326 -22.29 -18.90 -20.26
N MET A 327 -22.36 -18.95 -18.93
CA MET A 327 -23.61 -19.14 -18.20
C MET A 327 -24.52 -17.90 -18.22
N ASN A 328 -24.06 -16.79 -17.62
CA ASN A 328 -24.88 -15.58 -17.51
C ASN A 328 -24.01 -14.33 -17.25
N PRO A 329 -24.12 -13.29 -18.11
CA PRO A 329 -23.42 -12.02 -17.94
C PRO A 329 -23.60 -11.33 -16.57
N TRP A 330 -24.79 -11.42 -15.97
CA TRP A 330 -25.08 -10.81 -14.67
C TRP A 330 -24.39 -11.54 -13.52
N ILE A 331 -24.26 -12.87 -13.62
CA ILE A 331 -23.54 -13.68 -12.64
C ILE A 331 -22.05 -13.35 -12.71
N LEU A 332 -21.49 -13.16 -13.90
CA LEU A 332 -20.12 -12.71 -14.10
C LEU A 332 -19.83 -11.38 -13.38
N ILE A 333 -20.68 -10.37 -13.58
CA ILE A 333 -20.54 -9.06 -12.95
C ILE A 333 -20.66 -9.16 -11.42
N GLY A 334 -21.63 -9.94 -10.93
CA GLY A 334 -21.86 -10.15 -9.50
C GLY A 334 -20.73 -10.92 -8.82
N ILE A 335 -20.19 -11.95 -9.45
CA ILE A 335 -19.02 -12.67 -8.94
C ILE A 335 -17.79 -11.77 -8.98
N GLY A 336 -17.60 -10.98 -10.04
CA GLY A 336 -16.54 -9.96 -10.10
C GLY A 336 -16.61 -8.98 -8.92
N PHE A 337 -17.82 -8.54 -8.54
CA PHE A 337 -18.01 -7.69 -7.36
C PHE A 337 -17.54 -8.39 -6.08
N VAL A 338 -18.00 -9.62 -5.85
CA VAL A 338 -17.70 -10.39 -4.63
C VAL A 338 -16.21 -10.71 -4.54
N VAL A 339 -15.59 -11.14 -5.64
CA VAL A 339 -14.15 -11.39 -5.73
C VAL A 339 -13.38 -10.12 -5.41
N GLY A 340 -13.72 -8.99 -6.05
CA GLY A 340 -13.04 -7.72 -5.82
C GLY A 340 -13.18 -7.21 -4.38
N PHE A 341 -14.37 -7.36 -3.80
CA PHE A 341 -14.62 -7.00 -2.41
C PHE A 341 -13.78 -7.83 -1.46
N ILE A 342 -13.77 -9.16 -1.62
CA ILE A 342 -13.06 -10.07 -0.71
C ILE A 342 -11.55 -9.89 -0.84
N VAL A 343 -11.00 -9.84 -2.06
CA VAL A 343 -9.55 -9.73 -2.30
C VAL A 343 -8.97 -8.52 -1.58
N VAL A 344 -9.61 -7.34 -1.69
CA VAL A 344 -9.12 -6.12 -1.04
C VAL A 344 -9.40 -6.10 0.46
N LEU A 345 -10.55 -6.64 0.89
CA LEU A 345 -10.91 -6.67 2.31
C LEU A 345 -9.89 -7.45 3.14
N VAL A 346 -9.31 -8.50 2.56
CA VAL A 346 -8.40 -9.44 3.24
C VAL A 346 -6.93 -9.19 2.89
N GLU A 347 -6.63 -8.18 2.06
CA GLU A 347 -5.27 -7.80 1.66
C GLU A 347 -4.50 -7.19 2.86
N PRO A 348 -3.35 -7.78 3.28
CA PRO A 348 -2.59 -7.27 4.43
C PRO A 348 -2.01 -5.89 4.18
N ALA A 349 -1.57 -5.62 2.95
CA ALA A 349 -0.97 -4.35 2.60
C ALA A 349 -1.99 -3.20 2.76
N VAL A 350 -3.27 -3.45 2.45
CA VAL A 350 -4.38 -2.50 2.66
C VAL A 350 -4.62 -2.25 4.16
N HIS A 351 -4.47 -3.28 5.00
CA HIS A 351 -4.58 -3.14 6.45
C HIS A 351 -3.45 -2.28 7.02
N VAL A 352 -2.20 -2.57 6.65
CA VAL A 352 -1.01 -1.81 7.09
C VAL A 352 -1.11 -0.35 6.65
N LEU A 353 -1.52 -0.10 5.41
CA LEU A 353 -1.75 1.25 4.93
C LEU A 353 -2.84 1.95 5.75
N GLY A 354 -3.94 1.26 6.05
CA GLY A 354 -5.01 1.82 6.87
C GLY A 354 -4.56 2.18 8.28
N GLU A 355 -3.69 1.39 8.91
CA GLU A 355 -3.07 1.71 10.21
C GLU A 355 -2.18 2.96 10.12
N GLN A 356 -1.38 3.07 9.05
CA GLN A 356 -0.55 4.26 8.81
C GLN A 356 -1.41 5.51 8.62
N ILE A 357 -2.51 5.41 7.89
CA ILE A 357 -3.46 6.52 7.69
C ILE A 357 -4.11 6.91 9.02
N GLU A 358 -4.55 5.94 9.80
CA GLU A 358 -5.16 6.19 11.11
C GLU A 358 -4.16 6.87 12.06
N GLU A 359 -2.89 6.48 12.02
CA GLU A 359 -1.82 7.11 12.79
C GLU A 359 -1.57 8.57 12.36
N VAL A 360 -1.37 8.84 11.07
CA VAL A 360 -1.08 10.20 10.58
C VAL A 360 -2.29 11.13 10.58
N THR A 361 -3.51 10.57 10.63
CA THR A 361 -4.73 11.37 10.80
C THR A 361 -5.11 11.55 12.27
N GLY A 362 -4.30 11.08 13.23
CA GLY A 362 -4.62 11.18 14.65
C GLY A 362 -5.93 10.46 15.01
N GLY A 363 -6.25 9.35 14.35
CA GLY A 363 -7.45 8.56 14.58
C GLY A 363 -8.74 9.10 13.96
N HIS A 364 -8.70 10.26 13.27
CA HIS A 364 -9.89 10.86 12.66
C HIS A 364 -10.52 10.00 11.55
N ILE A 365 -9.72 9.17 10.88
CA ILE A 365 -10.21 8.23 9.88
C ILE A 365 -9.95 6.81 10.37
N PRO A 366 -11.00 6.09 10.80
CA PRO A 366 -10.82 4.76 11.35
C PRO A 366 -10.42 3.78 10.24
N LEU A 367 -9.52 2.84 10.57
CA LEU A 367 -9.06 1.78 9.67
C LEU A 367 -10.20 1.05 8.94
N ASN A 368 -11.31 0.76 9.63
CA ASN A 368 -12.44 0.05 9.04
C ASN A 368 -13.12 0.85 7.92
N LEU A 369 -13.18 2.19 8.03
CA LEU A 369 -13.73 3.04 6.99
C LEU A 369 -12.86 3.00 5.73
N ILE A 370 -11.54 3.00 5.90
CA ILE A 370 -10.57 2.90 4.80
C ILE A 370 -10.72 1.55 4.11
N ARG A 371 -10.67 0.45 4.87
CA ARG A 371 -10.81 -0.92 4.32
C ARG A 371 -12.12 -1.09 3.57
N MET A 372 -13.24 -0.63 4.12
CA MET A 372 -14.55 -0.74 3.48
C MET A 372 -14.63 0.10 2.20
N THR A 373 -14.15 1.35 2.26
CA THR A 373 -14.14 2.28 1.12
C THR A 373 -13.31 1.71 -0.04
N LEU A 374 -12.12 1.20 0.25
CA LEU A 374 -11.25 0.58 -0.75
C LEU A 374 -11.86 -0.69 -1.33
N SER A 375 -12.42 -1.56 -0.47
CA SER A 375 -13.03 -2.83 -0.91
C SER A 375 -14.23 -2.59 -1.82
N ILE A 376 -15.10 -1.62 -1.50
CA ILE A 376 -16.24 -1.25 -2.35
C ILE A 376 -15.75 -0.62 -3.66
N GLY A 377 -14.78 0.29 -3.61
CA GLY A 377 -14.23 0.93 -4.80
C GLY A 377 -13.66 -0.09 -5.79
N VAL A 378 -12.87 -1.04 -5.29
CA VAL A 378 -12.28 -2.10 -6.12
C VAL A 378 -13.31 -3.14 -6.57
N ALA A 379 -14.28 -3.50 -5.75
CA ALA A 379 -15.40 -4.36 -6.16
C ALA A 379 -16.16 -3.77 -7.36
N ILE A 380 -16.46 -2.47 -7.31
CA ILE A 380 -17.09 -1.74 -8.42
C ILE A 380 -16.16 -1.74 -9.64
N ALA A 381 -14.86 -1.52 -9.46
CA ALA A 381 -13.89 -1.48 -10.55
C ALA A 381 -13.77 -2.82 -11.29
N ILE A 382 -13.75 -3.94 -10.56
CA ILE A 382 -13.74 -5.29 -11.14
C ILE A 382 -15.08 -5.60 -11.81
N SER A 383 -16.22 -5.24 -11.22
CA SER A 383 -17.53 -5.37 -11.87
C SER A 383 -17.61 -4.58 -13.18
N LEU A 384 -17.10 -3.33 -13.20
CA LEU A 384 -17.04 -2.53 -14.42
C LEU A 384 -16.07 -3.12 -15.44
N SER A 385 -15.02 -3.80 -14.99
CA SER A 385 -14.14 -4.56 -15.88
C SER A 385 -14.87 -5.76 -16.52
N MET A 386 -15.75 -6.44 -15.79
CA MET A 386 -16.60 -7.49 -16.37
C MET A 386 -17.60 -6.90 -17.38
N VAL A 387 -18.20 -5.75 -17.08
CA VAL A 387 -19.07 -5.03 -18.03
C VAL A 387 -18.31 -4.64 -19.30
N ARG A 388 -17.05 -4.21 -19.17
CA ARG A 388 -16.17 -3.89 -20.28
C ARG A 388 -15.96 -5.10 -21.19
N ILE A 389 -15.63 -6.27 -20.63
CA ILE A 389 -15.44 -7.52 -21.39
C ILE A 389 -16.74 -7.92 -22.13
N LEU A 390 -17.90 -7.69 -21.50
CA LEU A 390 -19.21 -8.06 -22.06
C LEU A 390 -19.71 -7.12 -23.18
N ILE A 391 -19.29 -5.84 -23.19
CA ILE A 391 -19.85 -4.81 -24.08
C ILE A 391 -18.75 -4.28 -25.00
N PRO A 392 -18.75 -4.62 -26.31
CA PRO A 392 -17.66 -4.29 -27.25
C PRO A 392 -17.38 -2.78 -27.43
N GLY A 393 -18.34 -1.93 -27.09
CA GLY A 393 -18.19 -0.48 -27.19
C GLY A 393 -17.50 0.16 -25.98
N VAL A 394 -17.35 -0.55 -24.87
CA VAL A 394 -16.82 -0.02 -23.61
C VAL A 394 -15.32 -0.23 -23.58
N LYS A 395 -14.55 0.87 -23.63
CA LYS A 395 -13.09 0.83 -23.64
C LYS A 395 -12.51 1.12 -22.27
N LEU A 396 -11.31 0.62 -22.00
CA LEU A 396 -10.57 0.88 -20.76
C LEU A 396 -10.45 2.39 -20.46
N TRP A 397 -10.18 3.18 -21.50
CA TRP A 397 -9.97 4.62 -21.37
C TRP A 397 -11.19 5.38 -20.84
N TYR A 398 -12.40 4.84 -21.03
CA TYR A 398 -13.63 5.44 -20.51
C TYR A 398 -13.68 5.45 -18.99
N PHE A 399 -12.83 4.65 -18.33
CA PHE A 399 -12.71 4.61 -16.88
C PHE A 399 -11.41 5.25 -16.39
N LEU A 400 -10.28 4.91 -17.01
CA LEU A 400 -8.97 5.41 -16.56
C LEU A 400 -8.84 6.92 -16.69
N LEU A 401 -9.22 7.49 -17.84
CA LEU A 401 -9.10 8.93 -18.06
C LEU A 401 -9.93 9.73 -17.06
N PRO A 402 -11.27 9.53 -16.92
CA PRO A 402 -12.04 10.31 -15.95
C PRO A 402 -11.63 10.00 -14.52
N GLY A 403 -11.32 8.74 -14.18
CA GLY A 403 -10.90 8.35 -12.83
C GLY A 403 -9.64 9.08 -12.37
N PHE A 404 -8.55 8.98 -13.14
CA PHE A 404 -7.30 9.68 -12.82
C PHE A 404 -7.40 11.20 -13.00
N ALA A 405 -8.12 11.70 -14.01
CA ALA A 405 -8.31 13.16 -14.17
C ALA A 405 -9.05 13.77 -12.97
N LEU A 406 -10.12 13.12 -12.49
CA LEU A 406 -10.83 13.56 -11.29
C LEU A 406 -9.94 13.44 -10.05
N ALA A 407 -9.19 12.35 -9.89
CA ALA A 407 -8.26 12.20 -8.77
C ALA A 407 -7.19 13.30 -8.76
N ILE A 408 -6.64 13.67 -9.92
CA ILE A 408 -5.67 14.77 -10.05
C ILE A 408 -6.34 16.11 -9.70
N LEU A 409 -7.54 16.40 -10.20
CA LEU A 409 -8.27 17.63 -9.87
C LEU A 409 -8.58 17.72 -8.37
N LEU A 410 -8.98 16.62 -7.75
CA LEU A 410 -9.23 16.53 -6.31
C LEU A 410 -7.92 16.65 -5.51
N SER A 411 -6.77 16.24 -6.05
CA SER A 411 -5.47 16.36 -5.36
C SER A 411 -5.02 17.81 -5.11
N PHE A 412 -5.54 18.78 -5.86
CA PHE A 412 -5.34 20.21 -5.58
C PHE A 412 -6.27 20.73 -4.47
N LYS A 413 -7.29 19.95 -4.10
CA LYS A 413 -8.25 20.23 -3.03
C LYS A 413 -8.10 19.30 -1.83
N ALA A 414 -7.36 18.21 -1.90
CA ALA A 414 -7.08 17.36 -0.75
C ALA A 414 -5.91 17.92 0.07
N GLU A 415 -5.78 17.53 1.34
CA GLU A 415 -4.56 17.83 2.10
C GLU A 415 -3.38 17.01 1.54
N PRO A 416 -2.14 17.54 1.53
CA PRO A 416 -1.00 16.89 0.89
C PRO A 416 -0.72 15.46 1.37
N VAL A 417 -0.96 15.18 2.66
CA VAL A 417 -0.81 13.83 3.25
C VAL A 417 -1.77 12.83 2.58
N PHE A 418 -3.04 13.20 2.38
CA PHE A 418 -4.01 12.37 1.65
C PHE A 418 -3.63 12.13 0.20
N VAL A 419 -2.98 13.10 -0.45
CA VAL A 419 -2.51 12.93 -1.82
C VAL A 419 -1.42 11.85 -1.87
N GLY A 420 -0.46 11.88 -0.94
CA GLY A 420 0.57 10.83 -0.79
C GLY A 420 -0.02 9.45 -0.60
N ILE A 421 -0.89 9.35 0.41
CA ILE A 421 -1.60 8.11 0.74
C ILE A 421 -2.41 7.59 -0.44
N ALA A 422 -3.19 8.43 -1.12
CA ALA A 422 -4.08 7.98 -2.19
C ALA A 422 -3.31 7.35 -3.35
N TYR A 423 -2.19 7.96 -3.76
CA TYR A 423 -1.38 7.40 -4.84
C TYR A 423 -0.63 6.13 -4.41
N ASP A 424 -0.17 6.04 -3.16
CA ASP A 424 0.41 4.81 -2.63
C ASP A 424 -0.64 3.69 -2.50
N ALA A 425 -1.88 4.03 -2.12
CA ALA A 425 -3.01 3.11 -1.98
C ALA A 425 -3.35 2.39 -3.29
N GLY A 426 -3.20 3.07 -4.43
CA GLY A 426 -3.40 2.48 -5.74
C GLY A 426 -2.49 1.30 -6.00
N GLY A 427 -1.22 1.40 -5.58
CA GLY A 427 -0.26 0.30 -5.67
C GLY A 427 -0.50 -0.78 -4.62
N VAL A 428 -0.89 -0.39 -3.42
CA VAL A 428 -1.07 -1.31 -2.29
C VAL A 428 -2.27 -2.26 -2.46
N ALA A 429 -3.34 -1.82 -3.14
CA ALA A 429 -4.53 -2.65 -3.32
C ALA A 429 -4.41 -3.71 -4.45
N SER A 430 -3.43 -3.57 -5.35
CA SER A 430 -3.19 -4.48 -6.47
C SER A 430 -2.23 -5.61 -6.09
N GLY A 431 -2.49 -6.27 -4.96
CA GLY A 431 -1.63 -7.34 -4.44
C GLY A 431 -1.60 -8.62 -5.28
N PRO A 432 -0.86 -9.65 -4.81
CA PRO A 432 -0.60 -10.87 -5.58
C PRO A 432 -1.86 -11.60 -6.04
N MET A 433 -2.95 -11.51 -5.28
CA MET A 433 -4.23 -12.15 -5.62
C MET A 433 -4.91 -11.51 -6.82
N THR A 434 -4.74 -10.20 -7.00
CA THR A 434 -5.26 -9.46 -8.14
C THR A 434 -4.48 -9.82 -9.41
N ALA A 435 -3.15 -9.81 -9.32
CA ALA A 435 -2.26 -10.18 -10.44
C ALA A 435 -2.40 -11.63 -10.88
N THR A 436 -2.72 -12.53 -9.95
CA THR A 436 -2.86 -13.97 -10.24
C THR A 436 -4.28 -14.36 -10.60
N PHE A 437 -5.22 -14.28 -9.65
CA PHE A 437 -6.56 -14.84 -9.83
C PHE A 437 -7.50 -13.89 -10.56
N VAL A 438 -7.54 -12.60 -10.19
CA VAL A 438 -8.51 -11.66 -10.79
C VAL A 438 -8.19 -11.43 -12.28
N LEU A 439 -6.92 -11.26 -12.62
CA LEU A 439 -6.49 -11.13 -14.02
C LEU A 439 -6.76 -12.43 -14.81
N ALA A 440 -6.40 -13.59 -14.28
CA ALA A 440 -6.69 -14.88 -14.92
C ALA A 440 -8.20 -15.12 -15.12
N PHE A 441 -9.02 -14.73 -14.13
CA PHE A 441 -10.49 -14.77 -14.21
C PHE A 441 -11.03 -13.86 -15.32
N ALA A 442 -10.51 -12.63 -15.43
CA ALA A 442 -10.88 -11.71 -16.50
C ALA A 442 -10.46 -12.22 -17.89
N GLN A 443 -9.26 -12.78 -18.01
CA GLN A 443 -8.79 -13.40 -19.26
C GLN A 443 -9.65 -14.60 -19.66
N GLY A 444 -10.03 -15.45 -18.71
CA GLY A 444 -10.94 -16.57 -18.95
C GLY A 444 -12.33 -16.11 -19.39
N ALA A 445 -12.85 -15.05 -18.78
CA ALA A 445 -14.12 -14.45 -19.22
C ALA A 445 -14.02 -13.92 -20.65
N ALA A 446 -12.94 -13.19 -20.96
CA ALA A 446 -12.71 -12.62 -22.29
C ALA A 446 -12.54 -13.71 -23.37
N SER A 447 -11.91 -14.84 -23.06
CA SER A 447 -11.71 -15.92 -24.04
C SER A 447 -13.00 -16.65 -24.43
N SER A 448 -14.06 -16.55 -23.63
CA SER A 448 -15.35 -17.20 -23.91
C SER A 448 -16.40 -16.29 -24.56
N ILE A 449 -16.10 -15.00 -24.72
CA ILE A 449 -17.01 -14.02 -25.32
C ILE A 449 -16.52 -13.71 -26.73
N GLU A 450 -17.29 -14.09 -27.76
CA GLU A 450 -16.88 -13.97 -29.18
C GLU A 450 -16.45 -12.56 -29.60
N THR A 451 -17.01 -11.54 -28.96
CA THR A 451 -16.72 -10.14 -29.27
C THR A 451 -15.54 -9.55 -28.48
N ALA A 452 -14.99 -10.29 -27.51
CA ALA A 452 -13.93 -9.83 -26.65
C ALA A 452 -12.56 -10.33 -27.13
N ASN A 453 -11.53 -9.54 -26.89
CA ASN A 453 -10.14 -9.93 -27.15
C ASN A 453 -9.39 -10.05 -25.81
N VAL A 454 -8.64 -11.13 -25.61
CA VAL A 454 -7.95 -11.38 -24.33
C VAL A 454 -6.92 -10.29 -24.02
N LEU A 455 -6.14 -9.84 -25.00
CA LEU A 455 -5.11 -8.78 -24.83
C LEU A 455 -5.72 -7.40 -24.62
N VAL A 456 -6.84 -7.11 -25.27
CA VAL A 456 -7.54 -5.84 -25.10
C VAL A 456 -8.35 -5.89 -23.81
N ASP A 457 -9.37 -6.74 -23.76
CA ASP A 457 -10.44 -6.74 -22.75
C ASP A 457 -10.10 -7.53 -21.49
N GLY A 458 -9.32 -8.61 -21.61
CA GLY A 458 -8.87 -9.42 -20.47
C GLY A 458 -7.84 -8.70 -19.60
N PHE A 459 -6.96 -7.89 -20.20
CA PHE A 459 -6.06 -6.97 -19.49
C PHE A 459 -6.75 -5.63 -19.21
N GLY A 460 -6.19 -4.83 -18.31
CA GLY A 460 -6.73 -3.56 -17.83
C GLY A 460 -7.58 -3.71 -16.57
N VAL A 461 -7.74 -4.92 -16.05
CA VAL A 461 -8.45 -5.15 -14.78
C VAL A 461 -7.59 -4.71 -13.59
N ILE A 462 -6.28 -4.97 -13.63
CA ILE A 462 -5.36 -4.50 -12.60
C ILE A 462 -5.30 -2.96 -12.64
N ALA A 463 -5.33 -2.35 -13.82
CA ALA A 463 -5.42 -0.90 -14.00
C ALA A 463 -6.63 -0.28 -13.28
N MET A 464 -7.79 -0.94 -13.42
CA MET A 464 -9.03 -0.53 -12.74
C MET A 464 -8.93 -0.68 -11.23
N VAL A 465 -8.33 -1.79 -10.78
CA VAL A 465 -8.07 -2.06 -9.35
C VAL A 465 -7.09 -1.05 -8.76
N ALA A 466 -6.07 -0.62 -9.51
CA ALA A 466 -5.10 0.36 -9.03
C ALA A 466 -5.65 1.79 -9.03
N MET A 467 -6.51 2.15 -9.98
CA MET A 467 -7.12 3.48 -10.05
C MET A 467 -8.19 3.69 -8.95
N ALA A 468 -8.97 2.66 -8.63
CA ALA A 468 -10.09 2.79 -7.70
C ALA A 468 -9.70 3.27 -6.29
N PRO A 469 -8.64 2.74 -5.62
CA PRO A 469 -8.12 3.27 -4.36
C PRO A 469 -7.70 4.73 -4.44
N VAL A 470 -6.97 5.11 -5.49
CA VAL A 470 -6.52 6.49 -5.69
C VAL A 470 -7.72 7.42 -5.73
N PHE A 471 -8.73 7.08 -6.53
CA PHE A 471 -9.95 7.87 -6.62
C PHE A 471 -10.74 7.88 -5.30
N SER A 472 -10.93 6.71 -4.67
CA SER A 472 -11.76 6.55 -3.47
C SER A 472 -11.17 7.27 -2.25
N ILE A 473 -9.86 7.16 -2.02
CA ILE A 473 -9.18 7.86 -0.93
C ILE A 473 -9.11 9.36 -1.20
N MET A 474 -8.91 9.80 -2.45
CA MET A 474 -8.93 11.22 -2.78
C MET A 474 -10.31 11.84 -2.55
N LEU A 475 -11.38 11.11 -2.89
CA LEU A 475 -12.76 11.51 -2.59
C LEU A 475 -12.96 11.61 -1.08
N LEU A 476 -12.54 10.60 -0.32
CA LEU A 476 -12.65 10.54 1.14
C LEU A 476 -11.91 11.72 1.79
N GLY A 477 -10.62 11.89 1.49
CA GLY A 477 -9.79 12.96 2.04
C GLY A 477 -10.33 14.35 1.70
N THR A 478 -10.86 14.54 0.48
CA THR A 478 -11.51 15.80 0.12
C THR A 478 -12.80 16.02 0.92
N ALA A 479 -13.65 15.00 1.08
CA ALA A 479 -14.90 15.09 1.82
C ALA A 479 -14.68 15.40 3.31
N PHE A 480 -13.68 14.78 3.95
CA PHE A 480 -13.31 15.05 5.34
C PHE A 480 -12.81 16.49 5.54
N ARG A 481 -12.07 17.05 4.57
CA ARG A 481 -11.63 18.46 4.64
C ARG A 481 -12.81 19.43 4.68
N TYR A 482 -13.89 19.17 3.93
CA TYR A 482 -15.08 20.04 3.92
C TYR A 482 -15.93 19.91 5.18
N LYS A 483 -15.82 18.80 5.92
CA LYS A 483 -16.56 18.57 7.16
C LYS A 483 -15.87 19.09 8.43
N LYS A 484 -14.64 19.61 8.31
CA LYS A 484 -13.94 20.32 9.40
C LYS A 484 -14.52 21.71 9.72
N VAL A 485 -15.70 22.08 9.18
CA VAL A 485 -16.35 23.37 9.45
C VAL A 485 -17.87 23.18 9.59
N GLU A 486 -18.31 22.63 10.71
CA GLU A 486 -19.28 23.40 11.49
C GLU A 486 -18.45 24.04 12.60
N GLU A 487 -18.18 25.33 12.44
CA GLU A 487 -17.61 26.19 13.47
C GLU A 487 -18.35 25.92 14.79
N TYR A 488 -17.70 25.23 15.71
CA TYR A 488 -17.97 25.45 17.11
C TYR A 488 -17.64 26.93 17.33
N THR A 489 -18.67 27.77 17.35
CA THR A 489 -18.54 29.08 17.98
C THR A 489 -18.25 28.74 19.43
N PRO A 490 -17.05 29.03 19.97
CA PRO A 490 -16.82 28.80 21.38
C PRO A 490 -17.91 29.60 22.08
N VAL A 491 -18.83 28.91 22.74
CA VAL A 491 -19.54 29.59 23.82
C VAL A 491 -18.41 30.06 24.71
N GLU A 492 -18.30 31.37 24.93
CA GLU A 492 -17.44 31.90 25.99
C GLU A 492 -17.95 31.31 27.31
N GLU A 493 -17.60 30.07 27.60
CA GLU A 493 -17.57 29.60 28.96
C GLU A 493 -16.47 30.41 29.60
N LYS A 494 -16.88 31.42 30.36
CA LYS A 494 -16.02 32.02 31.36
C LYS A 494 -15.53 30.87 32.23
N TYR A 495 -14.31 30.42 31.97
CA TYR A 495 -13.60 29.52 32.88
C TYR A 495 -13.61 30.21 34.24
N VAL A 496 -14.46 29.69 35.14
CA VAL A 496 -14.47 30.14 36.52
C VAL A 496 -13.23 29.53 37.12
N VAL A 497 -12.16 30.31 37.19
CA VAL A 497 -11.02 30.02 38.07
C VAL A 497 -11.60 30.00 39.47
N THR A 498 -11.89 28.81 40.00
CA THR A 498 -12.30 28.64 41.39
C THR A 498 -11.18 29.18 42.27
N SER A 499 -11.45 30.29 42.94
CA SER A 499 -10.52 30.89 43.89
C SER A 499 -10.28 29.90 45.04
N SER A 500 -9.00 29.61 45.29
CA SER A 500 -8.42 28.84 46.39
C SER A 500 -8.61 27.32 46.37
N ILE A 501 -7.62 26.63 45.79
CA ILE A 501 -7.25 25.28 46.23
C ILE A 501 -6.79 25.41 47.71
N PRO A 502 -7.32 24.61 48.66
CA PRO A 502 -6.88 24.66 50.05
C PRO A 502 -5.42 24.23 50.11
N VAL A 503 -4.55 25.14 50.57
CA VAL A 503 -3.14 24.82 50.83
C VAL A 503 -3.08 24.12 52.19
N GLU A 504 -3.25 22.81 52.20
CA GLU A 504 -2.82 21.98 53.33
C GLU A 504 -1.44 21.39 53.04
N ASN A 505 -0.55 21.53 54.03
CA ASN A 505 0.90 21.28 53.94
C ASN A 505 1.24 19.78 53.76
N SER A 506 1.14 19.27 52.54
CA SER A 506 1.74 18.00 52.12
C SER A 506 2.18 18.11 50.66
N LEU A 507 3.51 18.22 50.45
CA LEU A 507 4.24 18.28 49.17
C LEU A 507 3.73 19.29 48.11
N GLN A 508 4.60 20.25 47.74
CA GLN A 508 4.33 21.30 46.73
C GLN A 508 4.27 20.76 45.28
N TYR A 509 3.46 19.76 44.97
CA TYR A 509 3.30 19.25 43.62
C TYR A 509 1.84 19.17 43.20
N ASP A 510 1.57 19.56 41.96
CA ASP A 510 0.27 19.41 41.32
C ASP A 510 0.39 18.44 40.14
N CYS A 511 -0.70 17.74 39.89
CA CYS A 511 -0.91 16.99 38.66
C CYS A 511 -1.72 17.86 37.71
N ILE A 512 -1.09 18.23 36.59
CA ILE A 512 -1.75 18.91 35.48
C ILE A 512 -2.12 17.84 34.46
N MET A 513 -3.42 17.65 34.24
CA MET A 513 -3.96 16.74 33.25
C MET A 513 -4.48 17.57 32.07
N VAL A 514 -3.80 17.45 30.93
CA VAL A 514 -4.15 18.16 29.70
C VAL A 514 -4.76 17.16 28.75
N ASN A 515 -6.04 17.33 28.41
CA ASN A 515 -6.70 16.59 27.34
C ASN A 515 -6.67 17.42 26.07
N VAL A 516 -6.20 16.82 24.98
CA VAL A 516 -6.18 17.41 23.64
C VAL A 516 -6.58 16.36 22.62
N ASP A 517 -6.93 16.80 21.41
CA ASP A 517 -7.02 15.90 20.26
C ASP A 517 -5.67 15.22 19.99
N ARG A 518 -5.74 13.98 19.50
CA ARG A 518 -4.56 13.18 19.19
C ARG A 518 -3.67 13.87 18.15
N GLY A 519 -2.35 13.87 18.40
CA GLY A 519 -1.35 14.53 17.56
C GLY A 519 -0.86 15.88 18.10
N PHE A 520 -1.44 16.36 19.21
CA PHE A 520 -1.02 17.59 19.87
C PHE A 520 -0.14 17.36 21.12
N ALA A 521 0.04 16.12 21.58
CA ALA A 521 0.81 15.84 22.78
C ALA A 521 2.25 16.38 22.74
N GLU A 522 2.95 16.29 21.59
CA GLU A 522 4.31 16.84 21.48
C GLU A 522 4.34 18.36 21.68
N ASN A 523 3.41 19.09 21.05
CA ASN A 523 3.29 20.54 21.21
C ASN A 523 3.01 20.91 22.68
N VAL A 524 2.09 20.19 23.33
CA VAL A 524 1.75 20.37 24.74
C VAL A 524 2.98 20.13 25.63
N VAL A 525 3.72 19.06 25.40
CA VAL A 525 4.94 18.75 26.16
C VAL A 525 6.04 19.79 25.94
N GLU A 526 6.22 20.28 24.71
CA GLU A 526 7.23 21.30 24.40
C GLU A 526 6.91 22.64 25.09
N LEU A 527 5.66 23.11 25.00
CA LEU A 527 5.20 24.33 25.66
C LEU A 527 5.26 24.22 27.19
N ALA A 528 4.83 23.09 27.75
CA ALA A 528 4.91 22.86 29.19
C ALA A 528 6.36 22.80 29.69
N ARG A 529 7.29 22.25 28.90
CA ARG A 529 8.73 22.24 29.23
C ARG A 529 9.33 23.64 29.28
N GLN A 530 8.92 24.52 28.37
CA GLN A 530 9.35 25.93 28.39
C GLN A 530 8.89 26.64 29.67
N SER A 531 7.74 26.22 30.22
CA SER A 531 7.18 26.72 31.48
C SER A 531 7.67 25.98 32.74
N GLY A 532 8.65 25.07 32.63
CA GLY A 532 9.30 24.43 33.78
C GLY A 532 8.91 22.97 34.07
N ALA A 533 7.96 22.38 33.33
CA ALA A 533 7.62 20.97 33.47
C ALA A 533 8.79 20.08 32.98
N ARG A 534 9.19 19.07 33.76
CA ARG A 534 10.38 18.23 33.44
C ARG A 534 10.05 16.82 32.97
N GLY A 535 8.86 16.32 33.29
CA GLY A 535 8.39 14.99 32.92
C GLY A 535 6.92 15.04 32.50
N ALA A 536 6.57 14.19 31.55
CA ALA A 536 5.21 14.05 31.05
C ALA A 536 4.92 12.58 30.80
N THR A 537 3.70 12.15 31.10
CA THR A 537 3.17 10.84 30.71
C THR A 537 2.04 11.07 29.73
N ILE A 538 2.10 10.43 28.56
CA ILE A 538 1.06 10.54 27.53
C ILE A 538 0.23 9.26 27.58
N LEU A 539 -1.09 9.41 27.69
CA LEU A 539 -2.07 8.34 27.65
C LEU A 539 -2.97 8.53 26.43
N HIS A 540 -3.17 7.48 25.65
CA HIS A 540 -4.10 7.50 24.52
C HIS A 540 -5.48 7.06 24.99
N GLY A 541 -6.52 7.79 24.57
CA GLY A 541 -7.90 7.53 24.94
C GLY A 541 -8.88 7.97 23.86
N ARG A 542 -10.17 7.91 24.18
CA ARG A 542 -11.26 8.38 23.32
C ARG A 542 -12.14 9.33 24.11
N GLY A 543 -12.47 10.46 23.51
CA GLY A 543 -13.39 11.43 24.08
C GLY A 543 -14.83 11.06 23.75
N THR A 544 -15.71 11.17 24.74
CA THR A 544 -17.16 11.15 24.54
C THR A 544 -17.70 12.48 25.01
N ASP A 545 -18.18 13.30 24.08
CA ASP A 545 -18.82 14.57 24.37
C ASP A 545 -20.25 14.55 23.78
N GLU A 546 -21.22 15.14 24.50
CA GLU A 546 -22.63 15.18 24.09
C GLU A 546 -22.83 15.98 22.79
N HIS A 547 -21.85 16.79 22.39
CA HIS A 547 -21.93 17.69 21.23
C HIS A 547 -21.02 17.33 20.06
N HIS A 548 -20.12 16.34 20.20
CA HIS A 548 -19.23 15.86 19.14
C HIS A 548 -19.73 14.58 18.45
N ARG A 549 -21.01 14.56 18.04
CA ARG A 549 -21.55 13.47 17.21
C ARG A 549 -21.33 13.76 15.73
N VAL A 550 -20.14 13.48 15.20
CA VAL A 550 -19.95 13.50 13.75
C VAL A 550 -20.55 12.22 13.16
N MET A 551 -21.82 12.31 12.75
CA MET A 551 -22.47 11.23 12.01
C MET A 551 -22.05 11.30 10.54
N LEU A 552 -21.47 10.20 10.03
CA LEU A 552 -21.27 10.03 8.60
C LEU A 552 -22.62 9.67 7.94
N PRO A 553 -23.19 10.53 7.06
CA PRO A 553 -24.53 10.31 6.51
C PRO A 553 -24.63 9.08 5.61
N VAL A 554 -23.50 8.46 5.24
CA VAL A 554 -23.46 7.28 4.35
C VAL A 554 -23.41 5.96 5.13
N ILE A 555 -22.91 5.93 6.38
CA ILE A 555 -22.65 4.66 7.11
C ILE A 555 -23.17 4.67 8.57
N ASN A 556 -23.73 5.77 9.08
CA ASN A 556 -24.31 5.82 10.44
C ASN A 556 -23.32 5.38 11.53
N VAL A 557 -22.02 5.58 11.29
CA VAL A 557 -20.94 5.33 12.25
C VAL A 557 -20.72 6.59 13.07
N GLU A 558 -20.78 6.44 14.39
CA GLU A 558 -20.44 7.48 15.35
C GLU A 558 -18.92 7.64 15.39
N LEU A 559 -18.42 8.81 15.02
CA LEU A 559 -17.00 9.13 15.06
C LEU A 559 -16.68 9.65 16.47
N GLN A 560 -16.01 8.85 17.28
CA GLN A 560 -15.51 9.28 18.58
C GLN A 560 -14.10 9.86 18.40
N PRO A 561 -13.84 11.14 18.75
CA PRO A 561 -12.52 11.72 18.61
C PRO A 561 -11.52 10.98 19.51
N GLU A 562 -10.39 10.58 18.95
CA GLU A 562 -9.28 10.06 19.74
C GLU A 562 -8.58 11.22 20.44
N LYS A 563 -8.39 11.06 21.76
CA LYS A 563 -7.83 12.09 22.64
C LYS A 563 -6.50 11.60 23.21
N GLU A 564 -5.60 12.54 23.43
CA GLU A 564 -4.39 12.33 24.22
C GLU A 564 -4.53 13.05 25.55
N THR A 565 -4.31 12.32 26.64
CA THR A 565 -4.23 12.87 27.99
C THR A 565 -2.77 12.95 28.40
N ILE A 566 -2.25 14.17 28.57
CA ILE A 566 -0.89 14.43 29.01
C ILE A 566 -0.92 14.78 30.50
N LEU A 567 -0.22 13.98 31.29
CA LEU A 567 -0.07 14.16 32.73
C LEU A 567 1.30 14.77 33.03
N PHE A 568 1.31 15.93 33.70
CA PHE A 568 2.49 16.55 34.27
C PHE A 568 2.40 16.51 35.78
N ILE A 569 3.43 15.97 36.45
CA ILE A 569 3.61 16.17 37.88
C ILE A 569 4.69 17.25 38.03
N THR A 570 4.29 18.45 38.43
CA THR A 570 5.17 19.62 38.53
C THR A 570 5.04 20.28 39.89
N ASN A 571 6.02 21.10 40.28
CA ASN A 571 5.91 21.85 41.52
C ASN A 571 4.78 22.89 41.38
N SER A 572 3.96 23.04 42.42
CA SER A 572 2.78 23.92 42.41
C SER A 572 3.10 25.38 42.03
N SER A 573 4.35 25.83 42.21
CA SER A 573 4.81 27.16 41.77
C SER A 573 4.83 27.37 40.25
N TYR A 574 4.81 26.30 39.45
CA TYR A 574 4.81 26.38 37.99
C TYR A 574 3.45 26.05 37.36
N SER A 575 2.47 25.58 38.14
CA SER A 575 1.22 25.03 37.60
C SER A 575 0.40 26.06 36.82
N GLU A 576 0.23 27.26 37.38
CA GLU A 576 -0.46 28.36 36.70
C GLU A 576 0.29 28.78 35.43
N GLN A 577 1.62 28.90 35.49
CA GLN A 577 2.43 29.30 34.35
C GLN A 577 2.40 28.27 33.21
N VAL A 578 2.34 26.98 33.52
CA VAL A 578 2.17 25.91 32.53
C VAL A 578 0.79 26.00 31.89
N ALA A 579 -0.27 26.12 32.69
CA ALA A 579 -1.65 26.21 32.20
C ALA A 579 -1.87 27.45 31.32
N ASP A 580 -1.41 28.62 31.77
CA ASP A 580 -1.53 29.88 31.03
C ASP A 580 -0.80 29.82 29.68
N ASN A 581 0.40 29.25 29.65
CA ASN A 581 1.16 29.13 28.40
C ASN A 581 0.44 28.21 27.40
N LEU A 582 -0.06 27.06 27.86
CA LEU A 582 -0.83 26.13 27.03
C LEU A 582 -2.13 26.75 26.51
N LEU A 583 -2.87 27.46 27.37
CA LEU A 583 -4.09 28.15 26.99
C LEU A 583 -3.82 29.34 26.07
N SER A 584 -2.65 29.97 26.14
CA SER A 584 -2.28 31.08 25.26
C SER A 584 -1.93 30.65 23.84
N ASP A 585 -1.64 29.36 23.62
CA ASP A 585 -1.32 28.83 22.30
C ASP A 585 -2.57 28.76 21.42
N LYS A 586 -2.53 29.55 20.34
CA LYS A 586 -3.65 29.69 19.41
C LYS A 586 -3.99 28.36 18.72
N ARG A 587 -2.98 27.55 18.41
CA ARG A 587 -3.16 26.29 17.69
C ARG A 587 -3.79 25.23 18.59
N LEU A 588 -3.37 25.14 19.85
CA LEU A 588 -3.99 24.25 20.84
C LEU A 588 -5.45 24.61 21.13
N ARG A 589 -5.78 25.91 21.17
CA ARG A 589 -7.17 26.37 21.35
C ARG A 589 -8.06 26.11 20.14
N GLU A 590 -7.57 26.39 18.94
CA GLU A 590 -8.39 26.35 17.72
C GLU A 590 -8.45 24.95 17.10
N GLU A 591 -7.37 24.18 17.16
CA GLU A 591 -7.25 22.87 16.48
C GLU A 591 -7.15 21.68 17.45
N GLY A 592 -6.75 21.91 18.70
CA GLY A 592 -6.41 20.85 19.65
C GLY A 592 -7.46 20.55 20.72
N ASP A 593 -8.57 21.30 20.76
CA ASP A 593 -9.66 21.19 21.75
C ASP A 593 -9.15 20.96 23.18
N ILE A 594 -8.29 21.88 23.62
CA ILE A 594 -7.55 21.76 24.87
C ILE A 594 -8.43 21.94 26.11
N VAL A 595 -8.38 20.94 27.00
CA VAL A 595 -8.99 21.00 28.34
C VAL A 595 -7.93 20.70 29.38
N ILE A 596 -7.79 21.57 30.38
CA ILE A 596 -6.80 21.45 31.44
C ILE A 596 -7.50 21.25 32.78
N TYR A 597 -7.10 20.20 33.50
CA TYR A 597 -7.47 19.96 34.89
C TYR A 597 -6.21 20.06 35.75
N ILE A 598 -6.31 20.69 36.91
CA ILE A 598 -5.22 20.76 37.89
C ILE A 598 -5.76 20.20 39.20
N CYS A 599 -5.07 19.20 39.74
CA CYS A 599 -5.37 18.66 41.07
C CYS A 599 -4.11 18.57 41.94
N PRO A 600 -4.24 18.81 43.26
CA PRO A 600 -3.13 18.64 44.18
C PRO A 600 -2.73 17.16 44.30
N VAL A 601 -1.44 16.89 44.48
CA VAL A 601 -0.92 15.53 44.69
C VAL A 601 -0.56 15.36 46.16
N GLU A 602 -1.17 14.38 46.83
CA GLU A 602 -0.90 14.11 48.25
C GLU A 602 0.52 13.58 48.49
N ASP A 603 0.99 12.68 47.63
CA ASP A 603 2.31 12.06 47.74
C ASP A 603 2.91 11.73 46.37
N ALA A 604 4.22 11.96 46.20
CA ALA A 604 4.95 11.64 44.97
C ALA A 604 6.21 10.81 45.28
N MET A 605 6.28 9.59 44.74
CA MET A 605 7.44 8.71 44.90
C MET A 605 8.43 8.90 43.74
N ILE A 606 9.65 9.34 44.04
CA ILE A 606 10.72 9.47 43.04
C ILE A 606 11.57 8.21 43.03
N LYS A 607 11.62 7.51 41.90
CA LYS A 607 12.53 6.39 41.68
C LYS A 607 13.96 6.92 41.50
N TYR A 608 14.79 6.77 42.54
CA TYR A 608 16.23 7.04 42.45
C TYR A 608 16.96 5.87 41.76
N ASP A 609 17.60 6.14 40.63
CA ASP A 609 18.52 5.20 39.98
C ASP A 609 19.96 5.53 40.42
N LEU A 610 20.53 4.67 41.27
CA LEU A 610 21.87 4.86 41.86
C LEU A 610 23.01 4.84 40.82
N ASN A 611 22.73 4.47 39.57
CA ASN A 611 23.75 4.28 38.52
C ASN A 611 23.87 5.44 37.51
N ARG A 612 23.06 6.50 37.60
CA ARG A 612 23.24 7.71 36.77
C ARG A 612 24.06 8.75 37.53
N LYS A 613 25.38 8.79 37.28
CA LYS A 613 26.27 9.90 37.63
C LYS A 613 26.35 10.91 36.50
#